data_AF-A0A177QYJ0-F1
#
_entry.id   AF-A0A177QYJ0-F1
#
_cell.length_a   1.000
_cell.length_b   1.000
_cell.length_c   1.000
_cell.angle_alpha   90.00
_cell.angle_beta   90.00
_cell.angle_gamma   90.00
#
_symmetry.space_group_name_H-M   'P 1'
#
loop_
_entity.id
_entity.type
_entity.pdbx_description
1 polymer ?
#
loop_
_entity_poly.entity_id
_entity_poly.type
_entity_poly.pdbx_seq_one_letter_code
_entity_poly.pdbx_strand_id
1 'polypeptide(L)'
;MGKAPWFRKKKAYLVMAGVAAGLLLVNWLVQVARKPAELFFPVSGALNKTPSETWREYEPIFRAHSTAVMTPELLAALAQVEGAGNPVARTYWRFRFTHQPFEVYRPASSAVGMYQITDARFDDARRLCIHRHVATEDCWFNFLYMRTVPSHAVELTSAFLDRAVQRRNLKGATLQQKQDLAALIHLCGESVRPGARRCGDHDAQAYLAQVNAMKRVFTRLSSGKPEYSS
;
A
#
# COMPACT_ATOMS: atom_id res chain seq x y z
N MET A 1 -7.37 7.09 65.59
CA MET A 1 -8.41 7.57 64.65
C MET A 1 -8.23 6.89 63.29
N GLY A 2 -8.97 5.81 63.02
CA GLY A 2 -8.87 5.06 61.76
C GLY A 2 -9.56 5.78 60.61
N LYS A 3 -8.86 6.00 59.49
CA LYS A 3 -9.44 6.64 58.29
C LYS A 3 -10.67 5.86 57.85
N ALA A 4 -11.82 6.54 57.74
CA ALA A 4 -13.10 5.93 57.42
C ALA A 4 -13.02 5.05 56.14
N PRO A 5 -13.67 3.86 56.12
CA PRO A 5 -13.55 2.87 55.04
C PRO A 5 -13.93 3.41 53.66
N TRP A 6 -14.71 4.50 53.60
CA TRP A 6 -15.08 5.21 52.38
C TRP A 6 -13.90 5.88 51.66
N PHE A 7 -12.91 6.40 52.38
CA PHE A 7 -11.70 7.01 51.77
C PHE A 7 -10.79 5.96 51.12
N ARG A 8 -10.73 4.74 51.69
CA ARG A 8 -9.99 3.61 51.10
C ARG A 8 -10.67 3.12 49.82
N LYS A 9 -12.01 3.05 49.81
CA LYS A 9 -12.79 2.71 48.61
C LYS A 9 -12.62 3.77 47.51
N LYS A 10 -12.70 5.06 47.83
CA LYS A 10 -12.45 6.15 46.86
C LYS A 10 -11.05 6.10 46.22
N LYS A 11 -10.00 5.88 47.02
CA LYS A 11 -8.65 5.71 46.49
C LYS A 11 -8.54 4.47 45.58
N ALA A 12 -9.16 3.36 45.95
CA ALA A 12 -9.19 2.16 45.11
C ALA A 12 -9.90 2.41 43.77
N TYR A 13 -11.05 3.11 43.76
CA TYR A 13 -11.73 3.47 42.52
C TYR A 13 -10.90 4.39 41.62
N LEU A 14 -10.20 5.38 42.18
CA LEU A 14 -9.34 6.27 41.40
C LEU A 14 -8.16 5.53 40.79
N VAL A 15 -7.55 4.59 41.53
CA VAL A 15 -6.47 3.74 40.99
C VAL A 15 -6.99 2.84 39.87
N MET A 16 -8.14 2.19 40.07
CA MET A 16 -8.78 1.35 39.05
C MET A 16 -9.13 2.14 37.78
N ALA A 17 -9.68 3.35 37.92
CA ALA A 17 -9.99 4.23 36.80
C ALA A 17 -8.72 4.67 36.05
N GLY A 18 -7.64 4.99 36.77
CA GLY A 18 -6.35 5.33 36.17
C GLY A 18 -5.73 4.17 35.40
N VAL A 19 -5.77 2.95 35.95
CA VAL A 19 -5.31 1.73 35.27
C VAL A 19 -6.15 1.46 34.01
N ALA A 20 -7.47 1.57 34.10
CA ALA A 20 -8.36 1.39 32.96
C ALA A 20 -8.10 2.43 31.85
N ALA A 21 -7.93 3.71 32.22
CA ALA A 21 -7.59 4.78 31.28
C ALA A 21 -6.22 4.54 30.62
N GLY A 22 -5.22 4.09 31.38
CA GLY A 22 -3.91 3.71 30.85
C GLY A 22 -3.99 2.57 29.85
N LEU A 23 -4.75 1.51 30.15
CA LEU A 23 -4.97 0.38 29.24
C LEU A 23 -5.70 0.81 27.96
N LEU A 24 -6.68 1.71 28.07
CA LEU A 24 -7.38 2.27 26.90
C LEU A 24 -6.46 3.11 26.03
N LEU A 25 -5.58 3.93 26.62
CA LEU A 25 -4.56 4.71 25.91
C LEU A 25 -3.56 3.81 25.18
N VAL A 26 -3.03 2.78 25.84
CA VAL A 26 -2.12 1.81 25.22
C VAL A 26 -2.83 1.07 24.08
N ASN A 27 -4.06 0.60 24.29
CA ASN A 27 -4.85 -0.03 23.25
C ASN A 27 -5.11 0.91 22.06
N TRP A 28 -5.42 2.19 22.33
CA TRP A 28 -5.59 3.20 21.30
C TRP A 28 -4.31 3.41 20.49
N LEU A 29 -3.15 3.57 21.14
CA LEU A 29 -1.85 3.70 20.48
C LEU A 29 -1.53 2.48 19.59
N VAL A 30 -1.78 1.27 20.10
CA VAL A 30 -1.60 0.03 19.35
C VAL A 30 -2.53 -0.04 18.15
N GLN A 31 -3.80 0.36 18.29
CA GLN A 31 -4.77 0.35 17.20
C GLN A 31 -4.45 1.42 16.16
N VAL A 32 -4.03 2.62 16.56
CA VAL A 32 -3.59 3.68 15.66
C VAL A 32 -2.34 3.24 14.89
N ALA A 33 -1.37 2.61 15.56
CA ALA A 33 -0.18 2.08 14.90
C ALA A 33 -0.52 0.94 13.91
N ARG A 34 -1.49 0.09 14.25
CA ARG A 34 -1.95 -1.02 13.39
C ARG A 34 -2.85 -0.55 12.24
N LYS A 35 -3.58 0.54 12.43
CA LYS A 35 -4.61 1.02 11.50
C LYS A 35 -4.59 2.55 11.31
N PRO A 36 -3.43 3.13 10.95
CA PRO A 36 -3.29 4.59 10.89
C PRO A 36 -4.25 5.23 9.88
N ALA A 37 -4.58 4.51 8.82
CA ALA A 37 -5.47 4.99 7.78
C ALA A 37 -6.98 4.97 8.14
N GLU A 38 -7.39 4.50 9.32
CA GLU A 38 -8.79 4.66 9.81
C GLU A 38 -9.03 6.10 10.32
N LEU A 39 -7.97 6.82 10.73
CA LEU A 39 -8.05 8.21 11.21
C LEU A 39 -8.31 9.23 10.10
N PHE A 40 -8.03 8.89 8.84
CA PHE A 40 -8.16 9.79 7.69
C PHE A 40 -9.49 9.60 6.92
N PHE A 41 -10.46 8.89 7.51
CA PHE A 41 -11.77 8.59 6.91
C PHE A 41 -12.49 9.80 6.29
N PRO A 42 -12.46 11.02 6.86
CA PRO A 42 -13.19 12.15 6.29
C PRO A 42 -12.50 12.82 5.08
N VAL A 43 -11.25 12.50 4.77
CA VAL A 43 -10.40 13.35 3.89
C VAL A 43 -9.74 12.58 2.74
N SER A 44 -10.01 11.28 2.58
CA SER A 44 -9.26 10.43 1.64
C SER A 44 -9.35 10.92 0.19
N GLY A 45 -10.52 11.32 -0.32
CA GLY A 45 -10.67 11.79 -1.71
C GLY A 45 -9.91 13.08 -2.03
N ALA A 46 -9.65 13.94 -1.03
CA ALA A 46 -8.96 15.21 -1.22
C ALA A 46 -7.45 15.04 -1.50
N LEU A 47 -6.90 13.86 -1.25
CA LEU A 47 -5.49 13.53 -1.48
C LEU A 47 -5.24 12.83 -2.82
N ASN A 48 -6.29 12.66 -3.62
CA ASN A 48 -6.20 12.16 -4.99
C ASN A 48 -5.42 13.16 -5.83
N LYS A 49 -4.53 12.64 -6.68
CA LYS A 49 -3.66 13.41 -7.56
C LYS A 49 -3.97 13.10 -9.01
N THR A 50 -3.85 14.12 -9.84
CA THR A 50 -3.72 13.94 -11.30
C THR A 50 -2.38 13.26 -11.62
N PRO A 51 -2.24 12.64 -12.81
CA PRO A 51 -0.96 12.06 -13.22
C PRO A 51 0.21 13.06 -13.15
N SER A 52 -0.01 14.32 -13.56
CA SER A 52 1.02 15.37 -13.50
C SER A 52 1.46 15.70 -12.06
N GLU A 53 0.52 15.75 -11.11
CA GLU A 53 0.81 15.95 -9.69
C GLU A 53 1.55 14.75 -9.09
N THR A 54 1.08 13.54 -9.37
CA THR A 54 1.75 12.29 -8.96
C THR A 54 3.20 12.27 -9.46
N TRP A 55 3.44 12.63 -10.72
CA TRP A 55 4.79 12.68 -11.27
C TRP A 55 5.64 13.73 -10.57
N ARG A 56 5.15 14.98 -10.49
CA ARG A 56 5.88 16.09 -9.88
C ARG A 56 6.25 15.84 -8.42
N GLU A 57 5.37 15.19 -7.66
CA GLU A 57 5.60 14.94 -6.23
C GLU A 57 6.46 13.69 -5.98
N TYR A 58 6.25 12.62 -6.74
CA TYR A 58 6.83 11.30 -6.44
C TYR A 58 7.89 10.83 -7.43
N GLU A 59 8.21 11.56 -8.50
CA GLU A 59 9.29 11.21 -9.43
C GLU A 59 10.61 10.84 -8.70
N PRO A 60 11.12 11.63 -7.72
CA PRO A 60 12.39 11.31 -7.09
C PRO A 60 12.38 9.93 -6.42
N ILE A 61 11.29 9.55 -5.77
CA ILE A 61 11.16 8.25 -5.10
C ILE A 61 10.88 7.12 -6.09
N PHE A 62 10.18 7.37 -7.20
CA PHE A 62 10.04 6.39 -8.28
C PHE A 62 11.39 6.08 -8.92
N ARG A 63 12.24 7.09 -9.11
CA ARG A 63 13.61 6.92 -9.62
C ARG A 63 14.48 6.17 -8.63
N ALA A 64 14.53 6.62 -7.38
CA ALA A 64 15.37 6.03 -6.33
C ALA A 64 15.11 4.53 -6.15
N HIS A 65 13.85 4.11 -6.22
CA HIS A 65 13.42 2.73 -5.96
C HIS A 65 13.14 1.92 -7.23
N SER A 66 13.53 2.40 -8.40
CA SER A 66 13.33 1.67 -9.65
C SER A 66 14.27 0.47 -9.78
N THR A 67 13.87 -0.53 -10.56
CA THR A 67 14.73 -1.63 -11.02
C THR A 67 14.74 -1.71 -12.55
N ALA A 68 15.50 -2.66 -13.10
CA ALA A 68 15.49 -2.94 -14.53
C ALA A 68 14.09 -3.32 -15.08
N VAL A 69 13.22 -3.92 -14.25
CA VAL A 69 11.82 -4.25 -14.61
C VAL A 69 10.87 -3.17 -14.13
N MET A 70 10.98 -2.79 -12.85
CA MET A 70 10.13 -1.82 -12.18
C MET A 70 10.61 -0.39 -12.47
N THR A 71 10.39 0.09 -13.69
CA THR A 71 10.81 1.43 -14.12
C THR A 71 10.00 2.52 -13.41
N PRO A 72 10.51 3.76 -13.32
CA PRO A 72 9.79 4.87 -12.68
C PRO A 72 8.38 5.09 -13.25
N GLU A 73 8.23 4.98 -14.56
CA GLU A 73 6.94 5.14 -15.25
C GLU A 73 5.96 4.01 -14.92
N LEU A 74 6.44 2.78 -14.74
CA LEU A 74 5.59 1.66 -14.32
C LEU A 74 5.15 1.84 -12.85
N LEU A 75 6.07 2.25 -11.97
CA LEU A 75 5.78 2.53 -10.57
C LEU A 75 4.75 3.66 -10.44
N ALA A 76 4.88 4.72 -11.23
CA ALA A 76 3.91 5.81 -11.29
C ALA A 76 2.56 5.34 -11.85
N ALA A 77 2.57 4.54 -12.91
CA ALA A 77 1.34 4.00 -13.51
C ALA A 77 0.54 3.13 -12.54
N LEU A 78 1.20 2.22 -11.84
CA LEU A 78 0.57 1.40 -10.80
C LEU A 78 0.01 2.29 -9.68
N ALA A 79 0.78 3.27 -9.19
CA ALA A 79 0.32 4.20 -8.15
C ALA A 79 -0.94 4.99 -8.56
N GLN A 80 -1.02 5.38 -9.83
CA GLN A 80 -2.12 6.15 -10.37
C GLN A 80 -3.36 5.28 -10.62
N VAL A 81 -3.20 4.07 -11.14
CA VAL A 81 -4.32 3.15 -11.42
C VAL A 81 -4.92 2.59 -10.12
N GLU A 82 -4.09 2.27 -9.14
CA GLU A 82 -4.53 1.60 -7.91
C GLU A 82 -5.13 2.58 -6.89
N GLY A 83 -4.56 3.78 -6.78
CA GLY A 83 -4.97 4.73 -5.75
C GLY A 83 -4.90 6.18 -6.17
N ALA A 84 -4.83 6.51 -7.46
CA ALA A 84 -4.75 7.89 -7.95
C ALA A 84 -3.65 8.72 -7.26
N GLY A 85 -2.48 8.12 -6.99
CA GLY A 85 -1.38 8.80 -6.29
C GLY A 85 -1.70 9.20 -4.84
N ASN A 86 -2.74 8.64 -4.23
CA ASN A 86 -3.16 8.96 -2.88
C ASN A 86 -2.55 7.98 -1.86
N PRO A 87 -1.64 8.45 -0.98
CA PRO A 87 -0.92 7.60 -0.04
C PRO A 87 -1.81 6.94 1.02
N VAL A 88 -3.05 7.41 1.19
CA VAL A 88 -4.01 6.85 2.16
C VAL A 88 -5.29 6.33 1.49
N ALA A 89 -5.24 6.06 0.17
CA ALA A 89 -6.36 5.46 -0.55
C ALA A 89 -6.87 4.18 0.13
N ARG A 90 -8.19 3.99 0.14
CA ARG A 90 -8.86 2.82 0.70
C ARG A 90 -9.79 2.23 -0.35
N THR A 91 -9.98 0.92 -0.29
CA THR A 91 -11.07 0.28 -1.00
C THR A 91 -12.44 0.67 -0.42
N TYR A 92 -13.51 0.37 -1.16
CA TYR A 92 -14.87 0.61 -0.73
C TYR A 92 -15.19 -0.19 0.55
N TRP A 93 -16.12 0.36 1.34
CA TRP A 93 -16.57 -0.27 2.57
C TRP A 93 -17.72 -1.22 2.28
N ARG A 94 -17.77 -2.33 3.01
CA ARG A 94 -18.88 -3.29 2.90
C ARG A 94 -19.28 -3.82 4.27
N PHE A 95 -20.55 -4.19 4.37
CA PHE A 95 -21.03 -4.97 5.49
C PHE A 95 -20.51 -6.41 5.40
N ARG A 96 -20.08 -6.98 6.52
CA ARG A 96 -19.74 -8.40 6.64
C ARG A 96 -20.59 -9.03 7.74
N PHE A 97 -21.13 -10.22 7.46
CA PHE A 97 -21.73 -11.05 8.50
C PHE A 97 -20.61 -11.69 9.33
N THR A 98 -20.43 -11.21 10.56
CA THR A 98 -19.41 -11.67 11.50
C THR A 98 -19.85 -11.38 12.93
N HIS A 99 -19.42 -12.20 13.88
CA HIS A 99 -19.70 -12.02 15.31
C HIS A 99 -18.70 -11.07 16.01
N GLN A 100 -17.70 -10.57 15.28
CA GLN A 100 -16.72 -9.61 15.81
C GLN A 100 -17.25 -8.17 15.63
N PRO A 101 -17.52 -7.43 16.72
CA PRO A 101 -18.22 -6.13 16.65
C PRO A 101 -17.55 -5.10 15.74
N PHE A 102 -16.22 -5.07 15.72
CA PHE A 102 -15.43 -4.12 14.93
C PHE A 102 -15.22 -4.54 13.47
N GLU A 103 -15.79 -5.67 13.04
CA GLU A 103 -15.68 -6.17 11.67
C GLU A 103 -16.98 -6.10 10.87
N VAL A 104 -18.09 -5.67 11.49
CA VAL A 104 -19.42 -5.63 10.85
C VAL A 104 -19.43 -4.67 9.65
N TYR A 105 -18.76 -3.52 9.78
CA TYR A 105 -18.58 -2.56 8.70
C TYR A 105 -17.10 -2.21 8.60
N ARG A 106 -16.45 -2.65 7.51
CA ARG A 106 -15.02 -2.44 7.28
C ARG A 106 -14.69 -2.37 5.79
N PRO A 107 -13.49 -1.90 5.41
CA PRO A 107 -13.04 -1.95 4.03
C PRO A 107 -13.15 -3.39 3.46
N ALA A 108 -13.51 -3.50 2.19
CA ALA A 108 -13.71 -4.78 1.51
C ALA A 108 -12.47 -5.69 1.54
N SER A 109 -11.30 -5.06 1.62
CA SER A 109 -9.94 -5.61 1.68
C SER A 109 -9.07 -4.79 2.64
N SER A 110 -7.96 -5.34 3.11
CA SER A 110 -6.94 -4.59 3.88
C SER A 110 -6.00 -3.75 3.01
N ALA A 111 -6.30 -3.62 1.71
CA ALA A 111 -5.58 -2.77 0.78
C ALA A 111 -5.57 -1.29 1.21
N VAL A 112 -4.38 -0.68 1.19
CA VAL A 112 -4.17 0.73 1.59
C VAL A 112 -3.15 1.41 0.69
N GLY A 113 -3.36 2.70 0.49
CA GLY A 113 -2.41 3.62 -0.12
C GLY A 113 -2.36 3.52 -1.63
N MET A 114 -1.42 4.24 -2.22
CA MET A 114 -1.40 4.44 -3.67
C MET A 114 -1.16 3.16 -4.48
N TYR A 115 -0.69 2.10 -3.83
CA TYR A 115 -0.51 0.76 -4.42
C TYR A 115 -1.46 -0.30 -3.86
N GLN A 116 -2.48 0.09 -3.10
CA GLN A 116 -3.47 -0.82 -2.52
C GLN A 116 -2.81 -2.05 -1.82
N ILE A 117 -1.73 -1.82 -1.07
CA ILE A 117 -0.95 -2.89 -0.44
C ILE A 117 -1.75 -3.52 0.70
N THR A 118 -2.04 -4.82 0.59
CA THR A 118 -2.74 -5.60 1.62
C THR A 118 -1.80 -5.94 2.78
N ASP A 119 -2.36 -6.35 3.93
CA ASP A 119 -1.55 -6.78 5.09
C ASP A 119 -0.61 -7.95 4.72
N ALA A 120 -1.14 -8.96 4.01
CA ALA A 120 -0.36 -10.12 3.59
C ALA A 120 0.79 -9.71 2.65
N ARG A 121 0.51 -8.86 1.65
CA ARG A 121 1.56 -8.36 0.75
C ARG A 121 2.60 -7.52 1.48
N PHE A 122 2.18 -6.73 2.48
CA PHE A 122 3.10 -5.96 3.29
C PHE A 122 4.04 -6.86 4.11
N ASP A 123 3.52 -7.95 4.68
CA ASP A 123 4.32 -8.92 5.45
C ASP A 123 5.39 -9.63 4.61
N ASP A 124 5.10 -9.88 3.33
CA ASP A 124 6.06 -10.43 2.38
C ASP A 124 7.05 -9.37 1.90
N ALA A 125 6.54 -8.21 1.46
CA ALA A 125 7.34 -7.15 0.84
C ALA A 125 8.31 -6.48 1.81
N ARG A 126 7.96 -6.33 3.10
CA ARG A 126 8.85 -5.69 4.10
C ARG A 126 10.12 -6.48 4.37
N ARG A 127 10.26 -7.69 3.87
CA ARG A 127 11.52 -8.45 3.95
C ARG A 127 12.50 -8.01 2.87
N LEU A 128 12.05 -7.21 1.91
CA LEU A 128 12.81 -6.77 0.75
C LEU A 128 13.10 -5.27 0.82
N CYS A 129 14.15 -4.84 0.13
CA CYS A 129 14.44 -3.44 -0.17
C CYS A 129 15.12 -3.30 -1.53
N ILE A 130 15.24 -2.05 -1.99
CA ILE A 130 15.98 -1.73 -3.22
C ILE A 130 17.36 -1.21 -2.84
N HIS A 131 18.40 -1.95 -3.22
CA HIS A 131 19.78 -1.52 -3.09
C HIS A 131 20.40 -1.39 -4.47
N ARG A 132 20.82 -0.17 -4.86
CA ARG A 132 21.40 0.12 -6.18
C ARG A 132 20.55 -0.43 -7.34
N HIS A 133 19.25 -0.17 -7.29
CA HIS A 133 18.26 -0.61 -8.29
C HIS A 133 18.06 -2.14 -8.40
N VAL A 134 18.40 -2.89 -7.35
CA VAL A 134 18.22 -4.35 -7.26
C VAL A 134 17.46 -4.71 -5.99
N ALA A 135 16.48 -5.62 -6.11
CA ALA A 135 15.73 -6.14 -4.97
C ALA A 135 16.57 -7.16 -4.16
N THR A 136 16.71 -6.93 -2.86
CA THR A 136 17.46 -7.80 -1.91
C THR A 136 16.71 -7.98 -0.60
N GLU A 137 17.15 -8.94 0.24
CA GLU A 137 16.56 -9.27 1.55
C GLU A 137 17.36 -8.67 2.75
N ASP A 138 18.61 -8.24 2.52
CA ASP A 138 19.53 -7.75 3.57
C ASP A 138 19.36 -6.26 3.86
N CYS A 139 18.25 -5.93 4.52
CA CYS A 139 17.84 -4.55 4.77
C CYS A 139 17.79 -4.31 6.30
N TRP A 140 18.51 -3.30 6.78
CA TRP A 140 18.81 -3.13 8.21
C TRP A 140 17.68 -2.43 9.02
N PHE A 141 16.63 -1.88 8.37
CA PHE A 141 15.58 -1.07 9.05
C PHE A 141 14.11 -1.35 8.64
N ASN A 142 13.76 -2.58 8.26
CA ASN A 142 12.46 -2.83 7.62
C ASN A 142 11.27 -2.80 8.58
N PHE A 143 11.52 -2.78 9.90
CA PHE A 143 10.50 -2.69 10.93
C PHE A 143 9.71 -1.37 10.85
N LEU A 144 10.30 -0.31 10.28
CA LEU A 144 9.68 1.03 10.20
C LEU A 144 8.90 1.27 8.89
N TYR A 145 8.81 0.28 8.00
CA TYR A 145 8.03 0.45 6.78
C TYR A 145 6.55 0.72 7.08
N MET A 146 5.95 1.58 6.25
CA MET A 146 4.55 1.96 6.36
C MET A 146 3.94 2.06 4.97
N ARG A 147 2.81 1.39 4.73
CA ARG A 147 2.10 1.41 3.43
C ARG A 147 1.60 2.80 3.02
N THR A 148 1.46 3.70 3.98
CA THR A 148 0.94 5.06 3.78
C THR A 148 2.03 6.11 3.60
N VAL A 149 3.31 5.73 3.71
CA VAL A 149 4.42 6.64 3.42
C VAL A 149 4.85 6.39 1.97
N PRO A 150 4.79 7.38 1.07
CA PRO A 150 5.05 7.18 -0.37
C PRO A 150 6.37 6.46 -0.66
N SER A 151 7.49 6.92 -0.08
CA SER A 151 8.80 6.29 -0.31
C SER A 151 8.81 4.80 0.07
N HIS A 152 8.22 4.46 1.23
CA HIS A 152 8.12 3.07 1.67
C HIS A 152 7.23 2.24 0.73
N ALA A 153 6.08 2.79 0.32
CA ALA A 153 5.14 2.10 -0.55
C ALA A 153 5.73 1.80 -1.94
N VAL A 154 6.49 2.75 -2.51
CA VAL A 154 7.23 2.57 -3.77
C VAL A 154 8.27 1.47 -3.63
N GLU A 155 9.10 1.52 -2.58
CA GLU A 155 10.16 0.53 -2.37
C GLU A 155 9.61 -0.87 -2.15
N LEU A 156 8.60 -1.02 -1.28
CA LEU A 156 7.92 -2.29 -1.02
C LEU A 156 7.36 -2.90 -2.31
N THR A 157 6.69 -2.08 -3.12
CA THR A 157 6.05 -2.54 -4.36
C THR A 157 7.08 -2.90 -5.42
N SER A 158 8.11 -2.07 -5.60
CA SER A 158 9.20 -2.31 -6.54
C SER A 158 9.95 -3.59 -6.20
N ALA A 159 10.40 -3.73 -4.95
CA ALA A 159 11.20 -4.87 -4.52
C ALA A 159 10.42 -6.19 -4.60
N PHE A 160 9.16 -6.19 -4.15
CA PHE A 160 8.29 -7.38 -4.21
C PHE A 160 8.03 -7.82 -5.65
N LEU A 161 7.62 -6.90 -6.52
CA LEU A 161 7.26 -7.24 -7.90
C LEU A 161 8.47 -7.63 -8.74
N ASP A 162 9.61 -6.95 -8.57
CA ASP A 162 10.85 -7.34 -9.25
C ASP A 162 11.24 -8.78 -8.87
N ARG A 163 11.33 -9.07 -7.56
CA ARG A 163 11.66 -10.41 -7.04
C ARG A 163 10.69 -11.48 -7.56
N ALA A 164 9.39 -11.19 -7.57
CA ALA A 164 8.37 -12.11 -8.06
C ALA A 164 8.50 -12.39 -9.56
N VAL A 165 8.82 -11.37 -10.38
CA VAL A 165 9.09 -11.55 -11.81
C VAL A 165 10.37 -12.36 -12.04
N GLN A 166 11.45 -12.07 -11.30
CA GLN A 166 12.71 -12.81 -11.45
C GLN A 166 12.54 -14.30 -11.13
N ARG A 167 11.72 -14.65 -10.13
CA ARG A 167 11.40 -16.05 -9.78
C ARG A 167 10.73 -16.83 -10.92
N ARG A 168 10.07 -16.16 -11.87
CA ARG A 168 9.46 -16.83 -13.03
C ARG A 168 10.46 -17.24 -14.11
N ASN A 169 11.73 -16.81 -14.02
CA ASN A 169 12.82 -17.17 -14.92
C ASN A 169 12.45 -17.06 -16.41
N LEU A 170 11.82 -15.95 -16.80
CA LEU A 170 11.35 -15.70 -18.16
C LEU A 170 12.51 -15.39 -19.12
N LYS A 171 13.21 -16.43 -19.58
CA LYS A 171 14.29 -16.31 -20.56
C LYS A 171 13.74 -15.79 -21.90
N GLY A 172 14.42 -14.80 -22.48
CA GLY A 172 14.04 -14.19 -23.76
C GLY A 172 12.81 -13.28 -23.74
N ALA A 173 12.15 -13.11 -22.59
CA ALA A 173 11.01 -12.21 -22.49
C ALA A 173 11.45 -10.74 -22.62
N THR A 174 10.67 -9.97 -23.38
CA THR A 174 10.88 -8.53 -23.53
C THR A 174 10.63 -7.81 -22.20
N LEU A 175 11.15 -6.58 -22.07
CA LEU A 175 10.86 -5.75 -20.90
C LEU A 175 9.36 -5.57 -20.70
N GLN A 176 8.61 -5.30 -21.79
CA GLN A 176 7.16 -5.15 -21.75
C GLN A 176 6.47 -6.39 -21.17
N GLN A 177 6.86 -7.59 -21.60
CA GLN A 177 6.29 -8.84 -21.08
C GLN A 177 6.57 -9.02 -19.57
N LYS A 178 7.77 -8.64 -19.11
CA LYS A 178 8.13 -8.67 -17.68
C LYS A 178 7.30 -7.67 -16.87
N GLN A 179 7.06 -6.48 -17.41
CA GLN A 179 6.25 -5.44 -16.78
C GLN A 179 4.76 -5.81 -16.74
N ASP A 180 4.24 -6.42 -17.80
CA ASP A 180 2.87 -6.95 -17.81
C ASP A 180 2.71 -8.05 -16.77
N LEU A 181 3.70 -8.94 -16.63
CA LEU A 181 3.70 -9.92 -15.55
C LEU A 181 3.74 -9.26 -14.17
N ALA A 182 4.56 -8.22 -13.96
CA ALA A 182 4.59 -7.48 -12.69
C ALA A 182 3.21 -6.90 -12.34
N ALA A 183 2.54 -6.26 -13.31
CA ALA A 183 1.20 -5.72 -13.13
C ALA A 183 0.16 -6.82 -12.83
N LEU A 184 0.23 -7.97 -13.51
CA LEU A 184 -0.62 -9.12 -13.20
C LEU A 184 -0.37 -9.68 -11.79
N ILE A 185 0.90 -9.81 -11.38
CA ILE A 185 1.23 -10.26 -10.03
C ILE A 185 0.72 -9.26 -8.99
N HIS A 186 0.77 -7.96 -9.28
CA HIS A 186 0.22 -6.91 -8.43
C HIS A 186 -1.29 -7.13 -8.20
N LEU A 187 -2.06 -7.28 -9.30
CA LEU A 187 -3.50 -7.46 -9.25
C LEU A 187 -3.91 -8.82 -8.63
N CYS A 188 -3.24 -9.89 -9.03
CA CYS A 188 -3.72 -11.27 -8.86
C CYS A 188 -2.96 -12.07 -7.79
N GLY A 189 -1.80 -11.57 -7.36
CA GLY A 189 -0.86 -12.30 -6.49
C GLY A 189 0.17 -13.15 -7.24
N GLU A 190 1.16 -13.66 -6.51
CA GLU A 190 2.30 -14.41 -7.06
C GLU A 190 1.91 -15.73 -7.73
N SER A 191 0.73 -16.29 -7.45
CA SER A 191 0.25 -17.54 -8.03
C SER A 191 -0.45 -17.38 -9.39
N VAL A 192 -0.50 -16.17 -9.94
CA VAL A 192 -1.17 -15.91 -11.22
C VAL A 192 -0.58 -16.75 -12.35
N ARG A 193 -1.46 -17.46 -13.07
CA ARG A 193 -1.07 -18.31 -14.20
C ARG A 193 -1.04 -17.51 -15.50
N PRO A 194 -0.17 -17.85 -16.46
CA PRO A 194 -0.24 -17.31 -17.81
C PRO A 194 -1.65 -17.48 -18.39
N GLY A 195 -2.21 -16.43 -19.00
CA GLY A 195 -3.54 -16.45 -19.61
C GLY A 195 -4.71 -16.31 -18.63
N ALA A 196 -4.48 -16.01 -17.35
CA ALA A 196 -5.54 -15.69 -16.41
C ALA A 196 -6.37 -14.48 -16.90
N ARG A 197 -7.69 -14.68 -17.08
CA ARG A 197 -8.60 -13.61 -17.56
C ARG A 197 -9.20 -12.80 -16.41
N ARG A 198 -9.31 -13.36 -15.21
CA ARG A 198 -9.91 -12.71 -14.04
C ARG A 198 -9.08 -12.91 -12.78
N CYS A 199 -9.11 -11.89 -11.93
CA CYS A 199 -8.47 -11.89 -10.62
C CYS A 199 -9.45 -11.34 -9.60
N GLY A 200 -10.18 -12.26 -8.96
CA GLY A 200 -11.41 -11.90 -8.25
C GLY A 200 -12.42 -11.25 -9.19
N ASP A 201 -12.88 -10.06 -8.83
CA ASP A 201 -13.84 -9.29 -9.62
C ASP A 201 -13.19 -8.49 -10.77
N HIS A 202 -11.86 -8.43 -10.83
CA HIS A 202 -11.15 -7.67 -11.87
C HIS A 202 -11.00 -8.47 -13.17
N ASP A 203 -11.15 -7.78 -14.30
CA ASP A 203 -10.70 -8.25 -15.61
C ASP A 203 -9.21 -7.94 -15.77
N ALA A 204 -8.41 -8.99 -15.92
CA ALA A 204 -6.96 -8.89 -15.96
C ALA A 204 -6.45 -8.17 -17.23
N GLN A 205 -7.14 -8.34 -18.36
CA GLN A 205 -6.75 -7.70 -19.62
C GLN A 205 -7.10 -6.22 -19.62
N ALA A 206 -8.29 -5.88 -19.12
CA ALA A 206 -8.70 -4.48 -18.98
C ALA A 206 -7.76 -3.72 -18.02
N TYR A 207 -7.41 -4.33 -16.89
CA TYR A 207 -6.44 -3.77 -15.96
C TYR A 207 -5.06 -3.56 -16.60
N LEU A 208 -4.53 -4.55 -17.31
CA LEU A 208 -3.27 -4.42 -18.03
C LEU A 208 -3.30 -3.30 -19.09
N ALA A 209 -4.40 -3.18 -19.83
CA ALA A 209 -4.57 -2.12 -20.81
C ALA A 209 -4.55 -0.73 -20.14
N GLN A 210 -5.20 -0.60 -18.99
CA GLN A 210 -5.23 0.63 -18.19
C GLN A 210 -3.84 1.00 -17.66
N VAL A 211 -3.11 0.06 -17.06
CA VAL A 211 -1.73 0.29 -16.58
C VAL A 211 -0.81 0.68 -17.73
N ASN A 212 -0.88 -0.01 -18.87
CA ASN A 212 -0.04 0.32 -20.03
C ASN A 212 -0.39 1.68 -20.66
N ALA A 213 -1.66 2.06 -20.68
CA ALA A 213 -2.07 3.40 -21.10
C ALA A 213 -1.51 4.47 -20.16
N MET A 214 -1.61 4.25 -18.84
CA MET A 214 -1.10 5.17 -17.84
C MET A 214 0.43 5.27 -17.87
N LYS A 215 1.14 4.17 -18.09
CA LYS A 215 2.60 4.17 -18.28
C LYS A 215 3.01 5.09 -19.42
N ARG A 216 2.29 5.10 -20.55
CA ARG A 216 2.54 6.02 -21.67
C ARG A 216 2.33 7.48 -21.29
N VAL A 217 1.39 7.79 -20.39
CA VAL A 217 1.21 9.15 -19.85
C VAL A 217 2.49 9.57 -19.10
N PHE A 218 2.96 8.74 -18.18
CA PHE A 218 4.17 9.03 -17.41
C PHE A 218 5.44 9.08 -18.26
N THR A 219 5.54 8.31 -19.35
CA THR A 219 6.64 8.46 -20.32
C THR A 219 6.63 9.84 -21.01
N ARG A 220 5.46 10.43 -21.27
CA ARG A 220 5.38 11.79 -21.82
C ARG A 220 5.76 12.84 -20.78
N LEU A 221 5.29 12.67 -19.55
CA LEU A 221 5.63 13.56 -18.43
C LEU A 221 7.13 13.51 -18.11
N SER A 222 7.75 12.31 -18.14
CA SER A 222 9.19 12.15 -17.89
C SER A 222 10.08 12.76 -18.98
N SER A 223 9.54 12.95 -20.18
CA SER A 223 10.21 13.65 -21.29
C SER A 223 9.88 15.15 -21.39
N GLY A 224 9.14 15.70 -20.42
CA GLY A 224 8.77 17.12 -20.37
C GLY A 224 7.70 17.54 -21.39
N LYS A 225 6.95 16.58 -21.97
CA LYS A 225 5.86 16.89 -22.92
C LYS A 225 4.54 17.12 -22.17
N PRO A 226 3.86 18.28 -22.34
CA PRO A 226 2.59 18.55 -21.67
C PRO A 226 1.45 17.64 -22.17
N GLU A 227 0.47 17.42 -21.28
CA GLU A 227 -0.62 16.43 -21.43
C GLU A 227 -1.72 16.86 -22.43
N TYR A 228 -1.72 18.12 -22.88
CA TYR A 228 -2.71 18.67 -23.82
C TYR A 228 -2.07 19.01 -25.17
N SER A 229 -2.03 18.02 -26.06
CA SER A 229 -1.86 18.23 -27.50
C SER A 229 -2.58 17.09 -28.23
N SER A 230 -3.89 17.25 -28.35
CA SER A 230 -4.77 16.56 -29.31
C SER A 230 -5.72 17.60 -29.86
#